data_AF-A0A951PUB5-F1
#
_entry.id   AF-A0A951PUB5-F1
#
_cell.length_a   1.000
_cell.length_b   1.000
_cell.length_c   1.000
_cell.angle_alpha   90.00
_cell.angle_beta   90.00
_cell.angle_gamma   90.00
#
_symmetry.space_group_name_H-M   'P 1'
#
loop_
_entity.id
_entity.type
_entity.pdbx_description
1 polymer ?
#
loop_
_entity_poly.entity_id
_entity_poly.type
_entity_poly.pdbx_seq_one_letter_code
_entity_poly.pdbx_strand_id
1 'polypeptide(L)'
;MHRAIALMNALKTQIQTDEWVTATWEQFKEIASDPAYEKAKCYYDNGQLRIEVSIGSSHSRDNTVVILAVNLFCGLKGIPLNGLTNCSYRTDQSQVVAWLVAQFQDK
;
A
#
# COMPACT_ATOMS: atom_id res chain seq x y z
N MET A 1 -31.42 -13.10 2.45
CA MET A 1 -30.64 -11.86 2.19
C MET A 1 -30.37 -11.03 3.45
N HIS A 2 -31.25 -10.99 4.46
CA HIS A 2 -31.03 -10.22 5.71
C HIS A 2 -29.94 -10.76 6.67
N ARG A 3 -29.52 -12.03 6.56
CA ARG A 3 -28.50 -12.64 7.45
C ARG A 3 -27.04 -12.38 7.03
N ALA A 4 -26.79 -12.09 5.75
CA ALA A 4 -25.44 -11.82 5.26
C ALA A 4 -24.94 -10.43 5.67
N ILE A 5 -25.85 -9.44 5.66
CA ILE A 5 -25.57 -8.05 6.04
C ILE A 5 -25.29 -7.93 7.55
N ALA A 6 -25.92 -8.77 8.38
CA ALA A 6 -25.70 -8.78 9.83
C ALA A 6 -24.31 -9.33 10.23
N LEU A 7 -23.71 -10.21 9.42
CA LEU A 7 -22.34 -10.69 9.63
C LEU A 7 -21.28 -9.67 9.19
N MET A 8 -21.57 -8.87 8.15
CA MET A 8 -20.69 -7.78 7.68
C MET A 8 -20.53 -6.64 8.70
N ASN A 9 -21.52 -6.44 9.59
CA ASN A 9 -21.50 -5.39 10.61
C ASN A 9 -20.99 -5.84 12.00
N ALA A 10 -20.89 -7.15 12.28
CA ALA A 10 -20.63 -7.65 13.63
C ALA A 10 -19.15 -7.88 13.99
N LEU A 11 -18.21 -7.71 13.06
CA LEU A 11 -16.78 -7.80 13.33
C LEU A 11 -16.04 -6.69 12.57
N LYS A 12 -16.30 -5.44 12.96
CA LYS A 12 -15.33 -4.36 12.75
C LYS A 12 -14.16 -4.56 13.73
N THR A 13 -13.57 -5.75 13.72
CA THR A 13 -12.33 -6.05 14.40
C THR A 13 -11.32 -5.15 13.71
N GLN A 14 -10.79 -4.15 14.43
CA GLN A 14 -9.66 -3.39 13.92
C GLN A 14 -8.61 -4.41 13.47
N ILE A 15 -8.31 -4.41 12.17
CA ILE A 15 -7.29 -5.29 11.62
C ILE A 15 -6.00 -4.90 12.31
N GLN A 16 -5.29 -5.88 12.87
CA GLN A 16 -4.01 -5.63 13.52
C GLN A 16 -3.08 -4.97 12.52
N THR A 17 -2.63 -3.76 12.86
CA THR A 17 -1.69 -2.99 12.05
C THR A 17 -0.28 -3.52 12.29
N ASP A 18 0.61 -3.30 11.33
CA ASP A 18 2.00 -3.73 11.32
C ASP A 18 2.26 -5.25 11.32
N GLU A 19 1.21 -6.07 11.23
CA GLU A 19 1.28 -7.53 11.07
C GLU A 19 0.67 -8.01 9.76
N TRP A 20 1.12 -9.19 9.29
CA TRP A 20 0.52 -9.86 8.15
C TRP A 20 -0.68 -10.70 8.62
N VAL A 21 -1.86 -10.39 8.08
CA VAL A 21 -3.10 -11.12 8.37
C VAL A 21 -3.59 -11.81 7.10
N THR A 22 -4.17 -13.00 7.23
CA THR A 22 -4.78 -13.70 6.08
C THR A 22 -5.96 -12.89 5.56
N ALA A 23 -5.95 -12.55 4.27
CA ALA A 23 -7.00 -11.81 3.61
C ALA A 23 -7.06 -12.16 2.11
N THR A 24 -8.25 -12.13 1.53
CA THR A 24 -8.43 -12.27 0.09
C THR A 24 -8.14 -10.95 -0.63
N TRP A 25 -7.89 -11.03 -1.94
CA TRP A 25 -7.69 -9.84 -2.78
C TRP A 25 -8.87 -8.86 -2.75
N GLU A 26 -10.10 -9.38 -2.68
CA GLU A 26 -11.30 -8.54 -2.61
C GLU A 26 -11.39 -7.79 -1.28
N GLN A 27 -11.10 -8.47 -0.16
CA GLN A 27 -11.01 -7.83 1.15
C GLN A 27 -9.90 -6.78 1.18
N PHE A 28 -8.74 -7.08 0.59
CA PHE A 28 -7.67 -6.09 0.46
C PHE A 28 -8.12 -4.83 -0.26
N LYS A 29 -8.81 -4.94 -1.41
CA LYS A 29 -9.30 -3.77 -2.16
C LYS A 29 -10.28 -2.94 -1.32
N GLU A 30 -11.20 -3.58 -0.61
CA GLU A 30 -12.16 -2.89 0.26
C GLU A 30 -11.44 -2.12 1.38
N ILE A 31 -10.51 -2.78 2.07
CA ILE A 31 -9.76 -2.20 3.18
C ILE A 31 -8.81 -1.08 2.71
N ALA A 32 -8.13 -1.29 1.58
CA ALA A 32 -7.21 -0.32 1.00
C ALA A 32 -7.90 0.95 0.47
N SER A 33 -9.23 0.91 0.30
CA SER A 33 -10.07 2.03 -0.09
C SER A 33 -10.87 2.63 1.09
N ASP A 34 -10.81 2.05 2.28
CA ASP A 34 -11.51 2.56 3.47
C ASP A 34 -10.85 3.89 3.94
N PRO A 35 -11.61 4.99 4.06
CA PRO A 35 -11.10 6.26 4.58
C PRO A 35 -10.44 6.15 5.96
N ALA A 36 -10.80 5.15 6.79
CA ALA A 36 -10.15 4.90 8.07
C ALA A 36 -8.65 4.62 7.95
N TYR A 37 -8.20 4.12 6.79
CA TYR A 37 -6.80 3.79 6.50
C TYR A 37 -6.17 4.71 5.46
N GLU A 38 -6.75 5.90 5.20
CA GLU A 38 -6.25 6.86 4.20
C GLU A 38 -4.76 7.22 4.41
N LYS A 39 -4.32 7.33 5.66
CA LYS A 39 -2.94 7.64 6.03
C LYS A 39 -2.05 6.41 6.20
N ALA A 40 -2.62 5.22 6.11
CA ALA A 40 -1.90 3.97 6.24
C ALA A 40 -1.52 3.42 4.87
N LYS A 41 -0.39 2.72 4.81
CA LYS A 41 -0.03 1.93 3.63
C LYS A 41 -0.62 0.55 3.80
N CYS A 42 -1.36 0.09 2.81
CA CYS A 42 -1.86 -1.29 2.77
C CYS A 42 -1.09 -2.06 1.70
N TYR A 43 -0.55 -3.22 2.09
CA TYR A 43 0.19 -4.15 1.24
C TYR A 43 -0.57 -5.47 1.11
N TYR A 44 -0.45 -6.12 -0.04
CA TYR A 44 -0.98 -7.46 -0.28
C TYR A 44 0.08 -8.35 -0.88
N ASP A 45 0.28 -9.51 -0.28
CA ASP A 45 1.19 -10.53 -0.79
C ASP A 45 0.67 -11.94 -0.45
N ASN A 46 0.64 -12.83 -1.42
CA ASN A 46 0.30 -14.25 -1.26
C ASN A 46 -0.92 -14.58 -0.35
N GLY A 47 -2.04 -13.87 -0.51
CA GLY A 47 -3.24 -14.10 0.32
C GLY A 47 -3.15 -13.52 1.73
N GLN A 48 -2.22 -12.59 1.95
CA GLN A 48 -2.04 -11.86 3.18
C GLN A 48 -2.12 -10.35 2.91
N LEU A 49 -2.66 -9.64 3.89
CA LEU A 49 -2.76 -8.18 3.95
C LEU A 49 -1.88 -7.69 5.10
N ARG A 50 -1.23 -6.54 4.92
CA ARG A 50 -0.60 -5.79 6.00
C ARG A 50 -0.99 -4.33 5.92
N ILE A 51 -1.39 -3.74 7.04
CA ILE A 51 -1.69 -2.32 7.16
C ILE A 51 -0.57 -1.69 7.99
N GLU A 52 0.30 -0.91 7.37
CA GLU A 52 1.36 -0.16 8.04
C GLU A 52 0.88 1.27 8.29
N VAL A 53 0.78 1.64 9.57
CA VAL A 53 0.45 3.01 9.95
C VAL A 53 1.78 3.72 10.17
N SER A 54 2.22 4.58 9.24
CA SER A 54 3.49 5.29 9.41
C SER A 54 3.38 6.31 10.55
N ILE A 55 3.85 5.93 11.75
CA ILE A 55 3.83 6.79 12.94
C ILE A 55 5.01 7.77 12.89
N GLY A 56 4.80 8.92 12.26
CA GLY A 56 5.59 10.13 12.51
C GLY A 56 7.05 10.15 12.01
N SER A 57 7.78 11.18 12.46
CA SER A 57 9.11 11.54 11.94
C SER A 57 10.22 10.55 12.30
N SER A 58 10.03 9.69 13.30
CA SER A 58 10.99 8.65 13.69
C SER A 58 11.12 7.58 12.61
N HIS A 59 10.02 7.02 12.12
CA HIS A 59 10.04 5.99 11.08
C HIS A 59 10.62 6.52 9.75
N SER A 60 10.31 7.79 9.42
CA SER A 60 10.91 8.48 8.27
C SER A 60 12.41 8.69 8.42
N ARG A 61 12.90 8.92 9.64
CA ARG A 61 14.33 9.12 9.92
C ARG A 61 15.11 7.82 9.67
N ASP A 62 14.60 6.70 10.14
CA ASP A 62 15.28 5.40 10.00
C ASP A 62 15.43 5.02 8.52
N ASN A 63 14.35 5.15 7.73
CA ASN A 63 14.39 4.95 6.28
C ASN A 63 15.44 5.86 5.60
N THR A 64 15.48 7.14 6.01
CA THR A 64 16.42 8.13 5.48
C THR A 64 17.88 7.78 5.81
N VAL A 65 18.16 7.38 7.04
CA VAL A 65 19.53 7.04 7.47
C VAL A 65 20.02 5.81 6.71
N VAL A 66 19.18 4.78 6.58
CA VAL A 66 19.54 3.54 5.89
C VAL A 66 19.78 3.80 4.40
N ILE A 67 18.86 4.49 3.70
CA ILE A 67 19.02 4.74 2.26
C ILE A 67 20.26 5.59 1.98
N LEU A 68 20.55 6.59 2.83
CA LEU A 68 21.74 7.42 2.69
C LEU A 68 23.01 6.60 2.87
N ALA A 69 23.07 5.74 3.88
CA ALA A 69 24.23 4.89 4.12
C ALA A 69 24.50 3.94 2.95
N VAL A 70 23.47 3.29 2.40
CA VAL A 70 23.58 2.40 1.24
C VAL A 70 24.01 3.18 -0.01
N ASN A 71 23.40 4.34 -0.27
CA ASN A 71 23.77 5.19 -1.40
C ASN A 71 25.24 5.60 -1.35
N LEU A 72 25.73 6.04 -0.17
CA LEU A 72 27.12 6.43 0.02
C LEU A 72 28.07 5.26 -0.22
N PHE A 73 27.76 4.08 0.33
CA PHE A 73 28.57 2.89 0.12
C PHE A 73 28.62 2.50 -1.37
N CYS A 74 27.48 2.42 -2.04
CA CYS A 74 27.39 2.09 -3.47
C CYS A 74 28.15 3.10 -4.33
N GLY A 75 27.99 4.40 -4.06
CA GLY A 75 28.71 5.47 -4.75
C GLY A 75 30.23 5.34 -4.60
N LEU A 76 30.72 5.06 -3.38
CA LEU A 76 32.15 4.86 -3.12
C LEU A 76 32.71 3.58 -3.75
N LYS A 77 31.87 2.57 -3.96
CA LYS A 77 32.27 1.28 -4.56
C LYS A 77 32.01 1.20 -6.07
N GLY A 78 31.41 2.23 -6.67
CA GLY A 78 31.01 2.21 -8.07
C GLY A 78 29.93 1.15 -8.37
N ILE A 79 29.12 0.79 -7.38
CA ILE A 79 28.04 -0.19 -7.53
C ILE A 79 26.80 0.56 -8.05
N PRO A 80 26.25 0.18 -9.22
CA PRO A 80 25.03 0.78 -9.71
C PRO A 80 23.87 0.45 -8.77
N LEU A 81 23.06 1.46 -8.45
CA LEU A 81 21.94 1.34 -7.52
C LEU A 81 20.71 2.00 -8.12
N ASN A 82 19.56 1.33 -8.03
CA ASN A 82 18.25 1.86 -8.38
C ASN A 82 17.37 1.89 -7.13
N GLY A 83 17.44 2.99 -6.37
CA GLY A 83 16.76 3.12 -5.08
C GLY A 83 15.30 3.48 -5.24
N LEU A 84 14.41 2.61 -4.74
CA LEU A 84 12.97 2.86 -4.63
C LEU A 84 12.57 2.62 -3.17
N THR A 85 11.93 3.59 -2.53
CA THR A 85 11.48 3.46 -1.15
C THR A 85 10.01 3.78 -1.02
N ASN A 86 9.29 3.01 -0.21
CA ASN A 86 7.89 3.25 0.11
C ASN A 86 6.94 3.32 -1.11
N CYS A 87 7.30 2.70 -2.23
CA CYS A 87 6.43 2.64 -3.39
C CYS A 87 5.29 1.64 -3.18
N SER A 88 4.06 2.08 -3.39
CA SER A 88 2.88 1.21 -3.48
C SER A 88 2.42 1.18 -4.93
N TYR A 89 2.63 0.06 -5.62
CA TYR A 89 2.19 -0.12 -7.00
C TYR A 89 0.76 -0.67 -7.00
N ARG A 90 -0.21 0.25 -7.05
CA ARG A 90 -1.60 -0.11 -7.35
C ARG A 90 -1.89 0.36 -8.77
N THR A 91 -2.14 -0.57 -9.67
CA THR A 91 -2.84 -0.21 -10.91
C THR A 91 -4.29 0.00 -10.54
N ASP A 92 -4.71 1.25 -10.45
CA ASP A 92 -6.12 1.55 -10.57
C ASP A 92 -6.48 1.46 -12.05
N GLN A 93 -7.16 0.38 -12.44
CA GLN A 93 -7.62 0.23 -13.83
C GLN A 93 -8.57 1.36 -14.22
N SER A 94 -9.23 2.03 -13.26
CA SER A 94 -10.04 3.22 -13.55
C SER A 94 -9.20 4.41 -14.02
N GLN A 95 -7.96 4.57 -13.52
CA GLN A 95 -7.03 5.61 -13.99
C GLN A 95 -6.47 5.30 -15.37
N VAL A 96 -6.18 4.02 -15.65
CA VAL A 96 -5.74 3.58 -16.99
C VAL A 96 -6.86 3.75 -18.02
N VAL A 97 -8.10 3.40 -17.65
CA VAL A 97 -9.27 3.59 -18.50
C VAL A 97 -9.60 5.07 -18.68
N ALA A 98 -9.54 5.90 -17.63
CA ALA A 98 -9.75 7.34 -17.76
C ALA A 98 -8.68 8.00 -18.66
N TRP A 99 -7.43 7.58 -18.55
CA TRP A 99 -6.34 8.02 -19.42
C TRP A 99 -6.54 7.56 -20.87
N LEU A 100 -6.91 6.31 -21.10
CA LEU A 100 -7.23 5.79 -22.44
C LEU A 100 -8.43 6.54 -23.05
N VAL A 101 -9.51 6.74 -22.28
CA VAL A 101 -10.70 7.46 -22.72
C VAL A 101 -10.36 8.91 -23.07
N ALA A 102 -9.56 9.62 -22.25
CA ALA A 102 -9.10 10.97 -22.55
C ALA A 102 -8.23 11.05 -23.81
N GLN A 103 -7.41 10.03 -24.09
CA GLN A 103 -6.54 10.00 -25.27
C GLN A 103 -7.28 9.75 -26.60
N PHE A 104 -8.47 9.15 -26.54
CA PHE A 104 -9.28 8.81 -27.74
C PHE A 104 -10.58 9.62 -27.86
N GLN A 105 -10.87 10.55 -26.94
CA GLN A 105 -12.03 11.45 -27.03
C GLN A 105 -11.78 12.72 -27.86
N ASP A 106 -10.52 13.10 -28.11
CA ASP A 106 -10.14 14.25 -28.94
C ASP A 106 -9.86 13.88 -30.42
N LYS A 107 -10.42 12.77 -30.93
CA LYS A 107 -10.35 12.37 -32.34
C LYS A 107 -11.70 12.12 -32.97
#